data_AF-A0A540V167-F1
#
_entry.id   AF-A0A540V167-F1
#
_cell.length_a   1.000
_cell.length_b   1.000
_cell.length_c   1.000
_cell.angle_alpha   90.00
_cell.angle_beta   90.00
_cell.angle_gamma   90.00
#
_symmetry.space_group_name_H-M   'P 1'
#
loop_
_entity.id
_entity.type
_entity.pdbx_description
1 polymer ?
#
loop_
_entity_poly.entity_id
_entity_poly.type
_entity_poly.pdbx_seq_one_letter_code
_entity_poly.pdbx_strand_id
1 'polypeptide(L)'
;MKSSVYFSPEMNHLYKTENGRQVIGNNQTFFASGPFDELKHFIGRHYASLHDQIRFATGRIREFSENQAVLHQAAIQSIENQIGWLKEKVIKQENMLEAFSEFFRKDMPQITKDVDEKIQGQQQFIRNQYNQINEQMEEIHEQTAGQMNRMLEQYEQSMERVSEMHKEFRQMKKHLSEVQQQCEDIKKEAEKGRNHFQEAMKNLTNQLNDNLTSLSKRLESIENSFKDSLSYFRFGDRIMITDRNGQSTGVFIRTTEDAVIWVSDVTNTLTVSNFKGLTISKLN
;
A
#
# COMPACT_ATOMS: atom_id res chain seq x y z
N MET A 1 82.92 146.78 -65.94
CA MET A 1 83.27 146.18 -64.63
C MET A 1 81.98 145.76 -63.93
N LYS A 2 81.82 144.48 -63.59
CA LYS A 2 80.66 143.94 -62.86
C LYS A 2 80.89 144.15 -61.35
N SER A 3 80.02 144.88 -60.67
CA SER A 3 80.05 145.01 -59.20
C SER A 3 79.35 143.81 -58.57
N SER A 4 80.02 143.15 -57.63
CA SER A 4 79.48 142.00 -56.88
C SER A 4 78.59 142.49 -55.74
N VAL A 5 77.43 141.86 -55.59
CA VAL A 5 76.51 142.06 -54.46
C VAL A 5 76.64 140.86 -53.53
N TYR A 6 76.80 141.12 -52.23
CA TYR A 6 76.96 140.09 -51.20
C TYR A 6 75.78 140.14 -50.23
N PHE A 7 75.18 138.98 -49.94
CA PHE A 7 74.12 138.83 -48.96
C PHE A 7 74.70 138.21 -47.68
N SER A 8 74.44 138.81 -46.52
CA SER A 8 74.75 138.21 -45.22
C SER A 8 73.49 137.57 -44.63
N PRO A 9 73.43 136.23 -44.50
CA PRO A 9 72.29 135.55 -43.88
C PRO A 9 72.11 135.89 -42.41
N GLU A 10 73.20 136.17 -41.69
CA GLU A 10 73.18 136.48 -40.25
C GLU A 10 72.60 137.86 -39.96
N MET A 11 72.90 138.84 -40.82
CA MET A 11 72.45 140.24 -40.65
C MET A 11 71.23 140.59 -41.50
N ASN A 12 70.80 139.69 -42.38
CA ASN A 12 69.73 139.86 -43.36
C ASN A 12 69.82 141.17 -44.18
N HIS A 13 71.05 141.56 -44.55
CA HIS A 13 71.36 142.78 -45.31
C HIS A 13 72.08 142.44 -46.62
N LEU A 14 71.87 143.29 -47.64
CA LEU A 14 72.57 143.26 -48.93
C LEU A 14 73.64 144.35 -48.98
N TYR A 15 74.86 143.95 -49.34
CA TYR A 15 76.02 144.83 -49.46
C TYR A 15 76.49 144.91 -50.90
N LYS A 16 76.90 146.11 -51.33
CA LYS A 16 77.53 146.31 -52.65
C LYS A 16 78.90 146.95 -52.44
N THR A 17 79.90 146.45 -53.17
CA THR A 17 81.27 146.99 -53.13
C THR A 17 81.56 147.79 -54.38
N GLU A 18 81.93 149.07 -54.21
CA GLU A 18 82.45 149.91 -55.28
C GLU A 18 83.98 149.85 -55.20
N ASN A 19 84.62 149.29 -56.23
CA ASN A 19 86.08 149.25 -56.40
C ASN A 19 86.87 148.49 -55.32
N GLY A 20 86.23 147.52 -54.64
CA GLY A 20 86.89 146.52 -53.81
C GLY A 20 87.45 147.01 -52.47
N ARG A 21 87.19 148.26 -52.07
CA ARG A 21 87.72 148.81 -50.81
C ARG A 21 86.71 149.56 -49.93
N GLN A 22 85.46 149.73 -50.36
CA GLN A 22 84.42 150.38 -49.53
C GLN A 22 83.06 149.71 -49.71
N VAL A 23 82.43 149.36 -48.59
CA VAL A 23 81.09 148.77 -48.51
C VAL A 23 80.09 149.89 -48.21
N ILE A 24 79.12 150.11 -49.09
CA ILE A 24 78.00 151.03 -48.85
C ILE A 24 76.83 150.16 -48.38
N GLY A 25 76.46 150.27 -47.10
CA GLY A 25 75.31 149.55 -46.54
C GLY A 25 74.00 150.19 -47.00
N ASN A 26 73.11 149.40 -47.61
CA ASN A 26 71.75 149.82 -47.95
C ASN A 26 70.78 149.20 -46.94
N ASN A 27 70.37 149.98 -45.94
CA ASN A 27 69.49 149.53 -44.85
C ASN A 27 68.01 149.52 -45.29
N GLN A 28 67.62 148.55 -46.11
CA GLN A 28 66.20 148.23 -46.31
C GLN A 28 65.90 146.85 -45.72
N THR A 29 65.50 146.85 -44.45
CA THR A 29 65.00 145.70 -43.68
C THR A 29 63.49 145.59 -43.84
N PHE A 30 63.00 144.94 -44.90
CA PHE A 30 61.56 144.60 -44.98
C PHE A 30 61.30 143.40 -45.90
N PHE A 31 61.57 142.17 -45.42
CA PHE A 31 60.98 140.96 -46.02
C PHE A 31 60.58 139.92 -44.96
N ALA A 32 59.26 139.82 -44.78
CA ALA A 32 58.47 138.61 -44.50
C ALA A 32 58.69 137.79 -43.20
N SER A 33 57.92 138.09 -42.14
CA SER A 33 57.76 137.21 -40.96
C SER A 33 56.41 136.47 -40.86
N GLY A 34 55.29 137.03 -41.36
CA GLY A 34 53.94 136.48 -41.16
C GLY A 34 53.60 135.11 -41.79
N PRO A 35 53.87 134.87 -43.09
CA PRO A 35 53.46 133.63 -43.77
C PRO A 35 54.20 132.37 -43.30
N PHE A 36 55.40 132.54 -42.75
CA PHE A 36 56.25 131.42 -42.32
C PHE A 36 55.79 130.84 -40.98
N ASP A 37 55.26 131.69 -40.09
CA ASP A 37 54.73 131.27 -38.79
C ASP A 37 53.38 130.54 -38.90
N GLU A 38 52.53 130.92 -39.86
CA GLU A 38 51.30 130.20 -40.18
C GLU A 38 51.59 128.81 -40.74
N LEU A 39 52.58 128.68 -41.64
CA LEU A 39 53.02 127.40 -42.17
C LEU A 39 53.56 126.48 -41.06
N LYS A 40 54.39 127.03 -40.15
CA LYS A 40 54.86 126.27 -38.97
C LYS A 40 53.73 125.79 -38.09
N HIS A 41 52.74 126.64 -37.80
CA HIS A 41 51.56 126.25 -37.00
C HIS A 41 50.68 125.23 -37.71
N PHE A 42 50.51 125.33 -39.03
CA PHE A 42 49.79 124.35 -39.82
C PHE A 42 50.49 122.98 -39.79
N ILE A 43 51.79 122.96 -40.07
CA ILE A 43 52.61 121.73 -40.02
C ILE A 43 52.60 121.14 -38.60
N GLY A 44 52.75 121.97 -37.56
CA GLY A 44 52.72 121.52 -36.17
C GLY A 44 51.39 120.90 -35.77
N ARG A 45 50.26 121.51 -36.15
CA ARG A 45 48.92 120.95 -35.90
C ARG A 45 48.67 119.67 -36.68
N HIS A 46 49.11 119.62 -37.93
CA HIS A 46 48.95 118.42 -38.76
C HIS A 46 49.80 117.26 -38.25
N TYR A 47 51.05 117.54 -37.85
CA TYR A 47 51.93 116.56 -37.22
C TYR A 47 51.36 116.06 -35.89
N ALA A 48 50.84 116.93 -35.03
CA ALA A 48 50.20 116.53 -33.78
C ALA A 48 48.98 115.64 -34.02
N SER A 49 48.11 116.01 -34.97
CA SER A 49 46.93 115.20 -35.32
C SER A 49 47.32 113.82 -35.87
N LEU A 50 48.34 113.75 -36.73
CA LEU A 50 48.82 112.51 -37.31
C LEU A 50 49.51 111.63 -36.26
N HIS A 51 50.25 112.24 -35.34
CA HIS A 51 50.85 111.55 -34.19
C HIS A 51 49.78 110.96 -33.26
N ASP A 52 48.70 111.69 -33.00
CA ASP A 52 47.58 111.19 -32.18
C ASP A 52 46.83 110.05 -32.86
N GLN A 53 46.64 110.10 -34.18
CA GLN A 53 46.05 109.01 -34.96
C GLN A 53 46.92 107.75 -34.94
N ILE A 54 48.24 107.90 -35.12
CA ILE A 54 49.20 106.78 -35.02
C ILE A 54 49.16 106.20 -33.62
N ARG A 55 49.14 107.03 -32.57
CA ARG A 55 49.09 106.58 -31.18
C ARG A 55 47.79 105.83 -30.89
N PHE A 56 46.66 106.32 -31.37
CA PHE A 56 45.35 105.66 -31.23
C PHE A 56 45.32 104.31 -31.97
N ALA A 57 45.78 104.26 -33.22
CA ALA A 57 45.85 103.02 -34.00
C ALA A 57 46.79 101.99 -33.34
N THR A 58 47.95 102.43 -32.85
CA THR A 58 48.90 101.56 -32.14
C THR A 58 48.30 101.03 -30.83
N GLY A 59 47.54 101.85 -30.09
CA GLY A 59 46.80 101.42 -28.91
C GLY A 59 45.76 100.33 -29.23
N ARG A 60 44.98 100.52 -30.31
CA ARG A 60 43.99 99.54 -30.79
C ARG A 60 44.63 98.21 -31.23
N ILE A 61 45.74 98.26 -31.95
CA ILE A 61 46.49 97.06 -32.37
C ILE A 61 47.02 96.31 -31.14
N ARG A 62 47.55 97.04 -30.15
CA ARG A 62 48.03 96.44 -28.90
C ARG A 62 46.90 95.79 -28.11
N GLU A 63 45.78 96.48 -27.91
CA GLU A 63 44.60 95.95 -27.21
C GLU A 63 44.04 94.71 -27.93
N PHE A 64 43.96 94.74 -29.27
CA PHE A 64 43.55 93.57 -30.06
C PHE A 64 44.51 92.39 -29.87
N SER A 65 45.83 92.64 -29.89
CA SER A 65 46.84 91.61 -29.69
C SER A 65 46.81 91.03 -28.26
N GLU A 66 46.61 91.87 -27.25
CA GLU A 66 46.50 91.45 -25.85
C GLU A 66 45.22 90.62 -25.63
N ASN A 67 44.08 91.04 -26.21
CA ASN A 67 42.83 90.29 -26.15
C ASN A 67 42.91 88.95 -26.90
N GLN A 68 43.57 88.90 -28.06
CA GLN A 68 43.87 87.65 -28.78
C GLN A 68 44.74 86.70 -27.94
N ALA A 69 45.78 87.21 -27.29
CA ALA A 69 46.64 86.40 -26.42
C ALA A 69 45.86 85.81 -25.23
N VAL A 70 44.97 86.59 -24.61
CA VAL A 70 44.11 86.11 -23.50
C VAL A 70 43.13 85.03 -23.99
N LEU A 71 42.49 85.22 -25.14
CA LEU A 71 41.59 84.21 -25.72
C LEU A 71 42.33 82.92 -26.07
N HIS A 72 43.52 83.03 -26.66
CA HIS A 72 44.35 81.87 -26.99
C HIS A 72 44.79 81.13 -25.71
N GLN A 73 45.18 81.85 -24.67
CA GLN A 73 45.56 81.26 -23.39
C GLN A 73 44.38 80.52 -22.73
N ALA A 74 43.18 81.10 -22.76
CA ALA A 74 41.98 80.46 -22.24
C ALA A 74 41.60 79.19 -23.05
N ALA A 75 41.74 79.23 -24.38
CA ALA A 75 41.53 78.07 -25.23
C ALA A 75 42.53 76.94 -24.94
N ILE A 76 43.82 77.28 -24.77
CA ILE A 76 44.87 76.33 -24.39
C ILE A 76 44.54 75.67 -23.05
N GLN A 77 44.20 76.45 -22.02
CA GLN A 77 43.83 75.90 -20.71
C GLN A 77 42.59 74.99 -20.78
N SER A 78 41.59 75.33 -21.60
CA SER A 78 40.41 74.48 -21.80
C SER A 78 40.78 73.14 -22.43
N ILE A 79 41.66 73.15 -23.44
CA ILE A 79 42.17 71.93 -24.08
C ILE A 79 43.00 71.10 -23.09
N GLU A 80 43.87 71.72 -22.31
CA GLU A 80 44.68 71.03 -21.29
C GLU A 80 43.80 70.33 -20.24
N ASN A 81 42.74 70.99 -19.78
CA ASN A 81 41.77 70.40 -18.85
C ASN A 81 41.04 69.19 -19.47
N GLN A 82 40.63 69.30 -20.74
CA GLN A 82 39.99 68.19 -21.46
C GLN A 82 40.94 67.01 -21.66
N ILE A 83 42.21 67.27 -22.01
CA ILE A 83 43.25 66.24 -22.14
C ILE A 83 43.50 65.57 -20.78
N GLY A 84 43.57 66.34 -19.69
CA GLY A 84 43.73 65.81 -18.34
C GLY A 84 42.61 64.84 -17.96
N TRP A 85 41.36 65.24 -18.17
CA TRP A 85 40.18 64.40 -17.91
C TRP A 85 40.17 63.12 -18.76
N LEU A 86 40.52 63.22 -20.06
CA LEU A 86 40.62 62.06 -20.95
C LEU A 86 41.69 61.08 -20.48
N LYS A 87 42.88 61.57 -20.10
CA LYS A 87 43.96 60.73 -19.57
C LYS A 87 43.52 59.98 -18.32
N GLU A 88 42.86 60.66 -17.39
CA GLU A 88 42.36 60.01 -16.17
C GLU A 88 41.34 58.90 -16.49
N LYS A 89 40.45 59.12 -17.47
CA LYS A 89 39.50 58.09 -17.91
C LYS A 89 40.18 56.89 -18.56
N VAL A 90 41.17 57.12 -19.42
CA VAL A 90 41.92 56.03 -20.08
C VAL A 90 42.65 55.19 -19.03
N ILE A 91 43.35 55.81 -18.10
CA ILE A 91 44.06 55.10 -17.01
C ILE A 91 43.08 54.26 -16.17
N LYS A 92 41.89 54.81 -15.84
CA LYS A 92 40.86 54.05 -15.11
C LYS A 92 40.37 52.83 -15.90
N GLN A 93 40.21 52.96 -17.22
CA GLN A 93 39.79 51.85 -18.08
C GLN A 93 40.89 50.79 -18.21
N GLU A 94 42.16 51.19 -18.36
CA GLU A 94 43.30 50.27 -18.38
C GLU A 94 43.40 49.48 -17.09
N ASN A 95 43.33 50.15 -15.93
CA ASN A 95 43.37 49.48 -14.63
C ASN A 95 42.20 48.49 -14.44
N MET A 96 41.01 48.84 -14.94
CA MET A 96 39.85 47.94 -14.90
C MET A 96 40.04 46.72 -15.81
N LEU A 97 40.56 46.91 -17.01
CA LEU A 97 40.89 45.84 -17.94
C LEU A 97 41.98 44.92 -17.38
N GLU A 98 42.98 45.47 -16.70
CA GLU A 98 44.03 44.69 -16.07
C GLU A 98 43.49 43.88 -14.89
N ALA A 99 42.67 44.47 -14.02
CA ALA A 99 41.99 43.74 -12.95
C ALA A 99 41.08 42.62 -13.48
N PHE A 100 40.36 42.88 -14.57
CA PHE A 100 39.52 41.87 -15.23
C PHE A 100 40.37 40.75 -15.85
N SER A 101 41.48 41.10 -16.49
CA SER A 101 42.43 40.14 -17.04
C SER A 101 43.05 39.27 -15.94
N GLU A 102 43.42 39.86 -14.81
CA GLU A 102 43.91 39.11 -13.64
C GLU A 102 42.86 38.13 -13.10
N PHE A 103 41.60 38.56 -12.98
CA PHE A 103 40.49 37.68 -12.57
C PHE A 103 40.37 36.47 -13.50
N PHE A 104 40.37 36.67 -14.81
CA PHE A 104 40.30 35.57 -15.78
C PHE A 104 41.54 34.67 -15.77
N ARG A 105 42.70 35.21 -15.39
CA ARG A 105 43.95 34.46 -15.37
C ARG A 105 44.16 33.67 -14.08
N LYS A 106 43.70 34.19 -12.94
CA LYS A 106 43.93 33.61 -11.61
C LYS A 106 42.69 32.92 -11.06
N ASP A 107 41.56 33.60 -11.07
CA ASP A 107 40.38 33.16 -10.33
C ASP A 107 39.50 32.22 -11.17
N MET A 108 39.31 32.49 -12.45
CA MET A 108 38.49 31.63 -13.33
C MET A 108 38.98 30.18 -13.43
N PRO A 109 40.29 29.89 -13.56
CA PRO A 109 40.79 28.51 -13.55
C PRO A 109 40.49 27.80 -12.23
N GLN A 110 40.62 28.50 -11.09
CA GLN A 110 40.32 27.93 -9.78
C GLN A 110 38.82 27.66 -9.62
N ILE A 111 37.96 28.60 -10.04
CA ILE A 111 36.50 28.40 -10.04
C ILE A 111 36.14 27.19 -10.90
N THR A 112 36.74 27.07 -12.09
CA THR A 112 36.48 25.93 -12.99
C THR A 112 36.91 24.62 -12.34
N LYS A 113 38.08 24.59 -11.72
CA LYS A 113 38.60 23.42 -11.01
C LYS A 113 37.71 23.03 -9.82
N ASP A 114 37.30 23.99 -8.99
CA ASP A 114 36.42 23.74 -7.84
C ASP A 114 35.04 23.19 -8.27
N VAL A 115 34.53 23.68 -9.40
CA VAL A 115 33.28 23.18 -10.01
C VAL A 115 33.47 21.75 -10.51
N ASP A 116 34.55 21.46 -11.23
CA ASP A 116 34.85 20.10 -11.73
C ASP A 116 35.05 19.11 -10.58
N GLU A 117 35.78 19.47 -9.53
CA GLU A 117 35.98 18.63 -8.34
C GLU A 117 34.66 18.34 -7.62
N LYS A 118 33.78 19.35 -7.48
CA LYS A 118 32.44 19.14 -6.91
C LYS A 118 31.58 18.22 -7.79
N ILE A 119 31.62 18.38 -9.11
CA ILE A 119 30.88 17.53 -10.05
C ILE A 119 31.38 16.08 -9.94
N GLN A 120 32.70 15.86 -9.95
CA GLN A 120 33.28 14.52 -9.82
C GLN A 120 32.93 13.88 -8.47
N GLY A 121 33.01 14.65 -7.37
CA GLY A 121 32.63 14.17 -6.04
C GLY A 121 31.15 13.78 -5.97
N GLN A 122 30.25 14.58 -6.55
CA GLN A 122 28.83 14.25 -6.64
C GLN A 122 28.57 13.01 -7.50
N GLN A 123 29.24 12.87 -8.65
CA GLN A 123 29.10 11.69 -9.50
C GLN A 123 29.54 10.41 -8.77
N GLN A 124 30.64 10.47 -8.02
CA GLN A 124 31.12 9.33 -7.25
C GLN A 124 30.16 8.99 -6.10
N PHE A 125 29.62 9.99 -5.40
CA PHE A 125 28.60 9.79 -4.37
C PHE A 125 27.34 9.12 -4.93
N ILE A 126 26.82 9.62 -6.06
CA ILE A 126 25.65 9.04 -6.74
C ILE A 126 25.93 7.59 -7.16
N ARG A 127 27.12 7.32 -7.72
CA ARG A 127 27.51 5.97 -8.13
C ARG A 127 27.55 4.99 -6.94
N ASN A 128 28.09 5.43 -5.81
CA ASN A 128 28.12 4.63 -4.60
C ASN A 128 26.71 4.35 -4.04
N GLN A 129 25.85 5.37 -4.01
CA GLN A 129 24.44 5.22 -3.62
C GLN A 129 23.71 4.22 -4.54
N TYR A 130 23.90 4.34 -5.85
CA TYR A 130 23.30 3.42 -6.82
C TYR A 130 23.74 1.98 -6.59
N ASN A 131 25.04 1.73 -6.39
CA ASN A 131 25.56 0.40 -6.12
C ASN A 131 25.00 -0.19 -4.82
N GLN A 132 24.95 0.60 -3.74
CA GLN A 132 24.36 0.18 -2.46
C GLN A 132 22.89 -0.20 -2.60
N ILE A 133 22.11 0.61 -3.33
CA ILE A 133 20.69 0.31 -3.60
C ILE A 133 20.56 -0.98 -4.41
N ASN A 134 21.42 -1.18 -5.41
CA ASN A 134 21.37 -2.37 -6.25
C ASN A 134 21.70 -3.65 -5.47
N GLU A 135 22.73 -3.62 -4.62
CA GLU A 135 23.09 -4.73 -3.72
C GLU A 135 21.93 -5.05 -2.74
N GLN A 136 21.31 -4.02 -2.14
CA GLN A 136 20.15 -4.21 -1.26
C GLN A 136 18.93 -4.78 -2.00
N MET A 137 18.69 -4.35 -3.24
CA MET A 137 17.63 -4.88 -4.11
C MET A 137 17.86 -6.35 -4.42
N GLU A 138 19.09 -6.75 -4.77
CA GLU A 138 19.45 -8.14 -5.04
C GLU A 138 19.23 -9.01 -3.79
N GLU A 139 19.67 -8.55 -2.61
CA GLU A 139 19.46 -9.25 -1.35
C GLU A 139 17.96 -9.43 -1.03
N ILE A 140 17.16 -8.37 -1.17
CA ILE A 140 15.70 -8.44 -0.96
C ILE A 140 15.07 -9.41 -1.96
N HIS A 141 15.52 -9.38 -3.22
CA HIS A 141 15.00 -10.26 -4.25
C HIS A 141 15.28 -11.73 -3.94
N GLU A 142 16.52 -12.07 -3.56
CA GLU A 142 16.90 -13.42 -3.14
C GLU A 142 16.12 -13.88 -1.91
N GLN A 143 16.01 -13.02 -0.88
CA GLN A 143 15.25 -13.34 0.33
C GLN A 143 13.77 -13.59 0.02
N THR A 144 13.16 -12.72 -0.79
CA THR A 144 11.74 -12.82 -1.16
C THR A 144 11.49 -14.05 -2.02
N ALA A 145 12.32 -14.30 -3.03
CA ALA A 145 12.21 -15.49 -3.88
C ALA A 145 12.39 -16.78 -3.06
N GLY A 146 13.37 -16.82 -2.16
CA GLY A 146 13.60 -17.96 -1.27
C GLY A 146 12.49 -18.19 -0.24
N GLN A 147 11.85 -17.12 0.26
CA GLN A 147 10.66 -17.26 1.12
C GLN A 147 9.44 -17.74 0.32
N MET A 148 9.24 -17.21 -0.88
CA MET A 148 8.12 -17.57 -1.75
C MET A 148 8.19 -19.03 -2.19
N ASN A 149 9.38 -19.52 -2.57
CA ASN A 149 9.59 -20.93 -2.91
C ASN A 149 9.29 -21.85 -1.73
N ARG A 150 9.77 -21.52 -0.51
CA ARG A 150 9.45 -22.30 0.70
C ARG A 150 7.95 -22.32 1.00
N MET A 151 7.27 -21.20 0.79
CA MET A 151 5.82 -21.10 0.99
C MET A 151 5.05 -21.96 -0.03
N LEU A 152 5.49 -21.97 -1.29
CA LEU A 152 4.92 -22.83 -2.33
C LEU A 152 5.10 -24.31 -2.01
N GLU A 153 6.30 -24.74 -1.60
CA GLU A 153 6.55 -26.12 -1.19
C GLU A 153 5.67 -26.54 0.00
N GLN A 154 5.52 -25.67 1.01
CA GLN A 154 4.63 -25.93 2.15
C GLN A 154 3.17 -26.02 1.74
N TYR A 155 2.74 -25.17 0.82
CA TYR A 155 1.37 -25.19 0.28
C TYR A 155 1.09 -26.47 -0.49
N GLU A 156 2.02 -26.90 -1.36
CA GLU A 156 1.91 -28.16 -2.11
C GLU A 156 1.83 -29.38 -1.17
N GLN A 157 2.69 -29.45 -0.15
CA GLN A 157 2.64 -30.51 0.86
C GLN A 157 1.32 -30.50 1.64
N SER A 158 0.80 -29.32 1.97
CA SER A 158 -0.50 -29.19 2.66
C SER A 158 -1.64 -29.70 1.78
N MET A 159 -1.63 -29.34 0.50
CA MET A 159 -2.62 -29.79 -0.49
C MET A 159 -2.58 -31.31 -0.68
N GLU A 160 -1.39 -31.91 -0.70
CA GLU A 160 -1.23 -33.36 -0.78
C GLU A 160 -1.83 -34.06 0.44
N ARG A 161 -1.52 -33.59 1.66
CA ARG A 161 -2.12 -34.11 2.91
C ARG A 161 -3.64 -33.98 2.93
N VAL A 162 -4.18 -32.84 2.50
CA VAL A 162 -5.64 -32.65 2.42
C VAL A 162 -6.27 -33.63 1.43
N SER A 163 -5.61 -33.87 0.29
CA SER A 163 -6.05 -34.86 -0.71
C SER A 163 -6.06 -36.28 -0.15
N GLU A 164 -5.04 -36.67 0.61
CA GLU A 164 -4.96 -37.96 1.31
C GLU A 164 -6.06 -38.11 2.36
N MET A 165 -6.21 -37.13 3.26
CA MET A 165 -7.28 -37.11 4.26
C MET A 165 -8.67 -37.21 3.61
N HIS A 166 -8.88 -36.53 2.49
CA HIS A 166 -10.14 -36.61 1.76
C HIS A 166 -10.39 -38.00 1.14
N LYS A 167 -9.33 -38.70 0.68
CA LYS A 167 -9.43 -40.10 0.23
C LYS A 167 -9.79 -41.03 1.39
N GLU A 168 -9.11 -40.90 2.54
CA GLU A 168 -9.40 -41.69 3.75
C GLU A 168 -10.83 -41.46 4.24
N PHE A 169 -11.28 -40.20 4.29
CA PHE A 169 -12.65 -39.88 4.68
C PHE A 169 -13.70 -40.53 3.78
N ARG A 170 -13.46 -40.57 2.46
CA ARG A 170 -14.34 -41.28 1.51
C ARG A 170 -14.38 -42.79 1.77
N GLN A 171 -13.22 -43.40 2.08
CA GLN A 171 -13.17 -44.82 2.43
C GLN A 171 -13.91 -45.11 3.74
N MET A 172 -13.70 -44.29 4.78
CA MET A 172 -14.40 -44.41 6.05
C MET A 172 -15.91 -44.24 5.88
N LYS A 173 -16.36 -43.27 5.07
CA LYS A 173 -17.78 -43.09 4.74
C LYS A 173 -18.38 -44.32 4.07
N LYS A 174 -17.64 -44.94 3.13
CA LYS A 174 -18.07 -46.18 2.48
C LYS A 174 -18.19 -47.32 3.50
N HIS A 175 -17.20 -47.49 4.37
CA HIS A 175 -17.22 -48.54 5.39
C HIS A 175 -18.37 -48.36 6.39
N LEU A 176 -18.63 -47.12 6.84
CA LEU A 176 -19.79 -46.82 7.69
C LEU A 176 -21.12 -47.18 7.02
N SER A 177 -21.25 -46.93 5.72
CA SER A 177 -22.44 -47.33 4.96
C SER A 177 -22.60 -48.84 4.89
N GLU A 178 -21.51 -49.59 4.73
CA GLU A 178 -21.51 -51.06 4.72
C GLU A 178 -21.92 -51.62 6.10
N VAL A 179 -21.36 -51.06 7.18
CA VAL A 179 -21.72 -51.43 8.56
C VAL A 179 -23.19 -51.13 8.85
N GLN A 180 -23.69 -49.95 8.44
CA GLN A 180 -25.09 -49.59 8.60
C GLN A 180 -26.01 -50.58 7.88
N GLN A 181 -25.65 -51.01 6.66
CA GLN A 181 -26.40 -52.02 5.91
C GLN A 181 -26.39 -53.38 6.63
N GLN A 182 -25.23 -53.82 7.13
CA GLN A 182 -25.12 -55.07 7.90
C GLN A 182 -25.97 -55.04 9.17
N CYS A 183 -26.01 -53.92 9.89
CA CYS A 183 -26.86 -53.75 11.06
C CYS A 183 -28.35 -53.88 10.72
N GLU A 184 -28.81 -53.27 9.62
CA GLU A 184 -30.19 -53.41 9.15
C GLU A 184 -30.52 -54.85 8.73
N ASP A 185 -29.58 -55.55 8.08
CA ASP A 185 -29.78 -56.94 7.70
C ASP A 185 -29.86 -57.86 8.93
N ILE A 186 -28.98 -57.67 9.93
CA ILE A 186 -29.05 -58.38 11.22
C ILE A 186 -30.37 -58.10 11.93
N LYS A 187 -30.83 -56.85 11.94
CA LYS A 187 -32.12 -56.47 12.55
C LYS A 187 -33.28 -57.19 11.87
N LYS A 188 -33.31 -57.25 10.54
CA LYS A 188 -34.32 -57.99 9.78
C LYS A 188 -34.30 -59.49 10.09
N GLU A 189 -33.11 -60.10 10.15
CA GLU A 189 -32.98 -61.52 10.49
C GLU A 189 -33.41 -61.81 11.94
N ALA A 190 -33.08 -60.93 12.89
CA ALA A 190 -33.56 -61.03 14.27
C ALA A 190 -35.08 -60.92 14.36
N GLU A 191 -35.70 -59.99 13.62
CA GLU A 191 -37.16 -59.85 13.54
C GLU A 191 -37.82 -61.11 12.94
N LYS A 192 -37.26 -61.66 11.86
CA LYS A 192 -37.72 -62.93 11.30
C LYS A 192 -37.62 -64.07 12.30
N GLY A 193 -36.47 -64.22 12.97
CA GLY A 193 -36.26 -65.24 13.99
C GLY A 193 -37.25 -65.13 15.14
N ARG A 194 -37.52 -63.89 15.60
CA ARG A 194 -38.54 -63.63 16.62
C ARG A 194 -39.94 -64.06 16.16
N ASN A 195 -40.32 -63.73 14.93
CA ASN A 195 -41.63 -64.11 14.38
C ASN A 195 -41.77 -65.63 14.25
N HIS A 196 -40.75 -66.33 13.73
CA HIS A 196 -40.74 -67.79 13.65
C HIS A 196 -40.83 -68.44 15.03
N PHE A 197 -40.10 -67.92 16.02
CA PHE A 197 -40.17 -68.42 17.39
C PHE A 197 -41.55 -68.22 18.01
N GLN A 198 -42.15 -67.03 17.82
CA GLN A 198 -43.52 -66.76 18.28
C GLN A 198 -44.54 -67.70 17.63
N GLU A 199 -44.41 -67.96 16.34
CA GLU A 199 -45.28 -68.89 15.62
C GLU A 199 -45.09 -70.34 16.08
N ALA A 200 -43.85 -70.78 16.28
CA ALA A 200 -43.55 -72.10 16.84
C ALA A 200 -44.12 -72.27 18.25
N MET A 201 -44.00 -71.26 19.12
CA MET A 201 -44.58 -71.27 20.46
C MET A 201 -46.11 -71.34 20.41
N LYS A 202 -46.75 -70.56 19.53
CA LYS A 202 -48.21 -70.62 19.34
C LYS A 202 -48.66 -72.01 18.88
N ASN A 203 -47.96 -72.62 17.93
CA ASN A 203 -48.25 -73.97 17.45
C ASN A 203 -48.08 -75.02 18.55
N LEU A 204 -47.00 -74.93 19.34
CA LEU A 204 -46.77 -75.81 20.49
C LEU A 204 -47.89 -75.66 21.54
N THR A 205 -48.29 -74.43 21.87
CA THR A 205 -49.40 -74.17 22.79
C THR A 205 -50.71 -74.77 22.29
N ASN A 206 -51.02 -74.62 21.01
CA ASN A 206 -52.21 -75.23 20.41
C ASN A 206 -52.17 -76.77 20.51
N GLN A 207 -51.04 -77.40 20.13
CA GLN A 207 -50.87 -78.84 20.23
C GLN A 207 -50.99 -79.37 21.67
N LEU A 208 -50.41 -78.67 22.65
CA LEU A 208 -50.57 -79.01 24.05
C LEU A 208 -52.03 -78.93 24.49
N ASN A 209 -52.74 -77.89 24.08
CA ASN A 209 -54.16 -77.70 24.42
C ASN A 209 -55.05 -78.79 23.79
N ASP A 210 -54.79 -79.15 22.54
CA ASP A 210 -55.50 -80.23 21.84
C ASP A 210 -55.26 -81.58 22.51
N ASN A 211 -54.01 -81.87 22.89
CA ASN A 211 -53.64 -83.09 23.60
C ASN A 211 -54.30 -83.17 24.99
N LEU A 212 -54.30 -82.07 25.75
CA LEU A 212 -54.96 -82.00 27.06
C LEU A 212 -56.47 -82.22 26.93
N THR A 213 -57.10 -81.59 25.93
CA THR A 213 -58.53 -81.74 25.65
C THR A 213 -58.86 -83.19 25.27
N SER A 214 -58.04 -83.80 24.42
CA SER A 214 -58.21 -85.22 24.05
C SER A 214 -58.02 -86.15 25.24
N LEU A 215 -57.03 -85.89 26.10
CA LEU A 215 -56.77 -86.69 27.30
C LEU A 215 -57.92 -86.57 28.30
N SER A 216 -58.45 -85.37 28.50
CA SER A 216 -59.63 -85.10 29.33
C SER A 216 -60.85 -85.90 28.82
N LYS A 217 -61.14 -85.89 27.51
CA LYS A 217 -62.22 -86.71 26.93
C LYS A 217 -62.03 -88.21 27.15
N ARG A 218 -60.79 -88.70 27.03
CA ARG A 218 -60.48 -90.13 27.30
C ARG A 218 -60.72 -90.48 28.76
N LEU A 219 -60.33 -89.60 29.69
CA LEU A 219 -60.58 -89.79 31.12
C LEU A 219 -62.08 -89.79 31.43
N GLU A 220 -62.86 -88.86 30.87
CA GLU A 220 -64.32 -88.85 31.00
C GLU A 220 -64.96 -90.15 30.49
N SER A 221 -64.49 -90.65 29.33
CA SER A 221 -64.96 -91.91 28.78
C SER A 221 -64.65 -93.11 29.69
N ILE A 222 -63.46 -93.15 30.29
CA ILE A 222 -63.07 -94.19 31.26
C ILE A 222 -63.96 -94.09 32.50
N GLU A 223 -64.14 -92.89 33.04
CA GLU A 223 -65.00 -92.66 34.21
C GLU A 223 -66.44 -93.17 33.97
N ASN A 224 -67.02 -92.86 32.80
CA ASN A 224 -68.34 -93.34 32.42
C ASN A 224 -68.40 -94.86 32.31
N SER A 225 -67.37 -95.51 31.73
CA SER A 225 -67.31 -96.98 31.63
C SER A 225 -67.28 -97.69 32.99
N PHE A 226 -66.65 -97.09 34.00
CA PHE A 226 -66.64 -97.60 35.36
C PHE A 226 -68.01 -97.45 36.03
N LYS A 227 -68.70 -96.31 35.82
CA LYS A 227 -70.06 -96.10 36.31
C LYS A 227 -71.03 -97.14 35.74
N ASP A 228 -70.91 -97.47 34.47
CA ASP A 228 -71.79 -98.42 33.79
C ASP A 228 -71.53 -99.89 34.20
N SER A 229 -70.28 -100.26 34.48
CA SER A 229 -69.91 -101.67 34.79
C SER A 229 -70.27 -102.13 36.21
N LEU A 230 -70.61 -101.23 37.13
CA LEU A 230 -70.90 -101.53 38.54
C LEU A 230 -72.39 -101.82 38.84
N SER A 231 -73.20 -102.20 37.83
CA SER A 231 -74.66 -102.27 37.95
C SER A 231 -75.27 -103.64 38.36
N TYR A 232 -74.56 -104.51 39.09
CA TYR A 232 -75.08 -105.83 39.49
C TYR A 232 -75.34 -105.92 41.01
N PHE A 233 -76.62 -106.20 41.36
CA PHE A 233 -77.24 -106.36 42.70
C PHE A 233 -77.00 -105.21 43.70
N ARG A 234 -78.08 -104.51 44.08
CA ARG A 234 -78.02 -103.44 45.07
C ARG A 234 -78.38 -103.97 46.46
N PHE A 235 -77.85 -103.33 47.49
CA PHE A 235 -78.25 -103.63 48.87
C PHE A 235 -79.77 -103.46 49.03
N GLY A 236 -80.42 -104.49 49.60
CA GLY A 236 -81.89 -104.56 49.74
C GLY A 236 -82.58 -105.53 48.78
N ASP A 237 -81.86 -106.05 47.78
CA ASP A 237 -82.42 -107.03 46.84
C ASP A 237 -82.67 -108.39 47.55
N ARG A 238 -83.85 -108.98 47.31
CA ARG A 238 -84.21 -110.33 47.77
C ARG A 238 -83.89 -111.35 46.69
N ILE A 239 -83.07 -112.34 47.02
CA ILE A 239 -82.80 -113.48 46.14
C ILE A 239 -83.72 -114.63 46.55
N MET A 240 -84.57 -115.05 45.63
CA MET A 240 -85.43 -116.22 45.76
C MET A 240 -84.69 -117.44 45.20
N ILE A 241 -84.51 -118.47 46.03
CA ILE A 241 -83.97 -119.76 45.58
C ILE A 241 -85.11 -120.78 45.63
N THR A 242 -85.47 -121.34 44.47
CA THR A 242 -86.48 -122.40 44.37
C THR A 242 -85.80 -123.73 44.14
N ASP A 243 -86.09 -124.72 44.99
CA ASP A 243 -85.53 -126.06 44.85
C ASP A 243 -86.22 -126.88 43.74
N ARG A 244 -85.64 -128.04 43.42
CA ARG A 244 -86.15 -128.94 42.37
C ARG A 244 -87.52 -129.58 42.70
N ASN A 245 -88.00 -129.43 43.93
CA ASN A 245 -89.32 -129.88 44.39
C ASN A 245 -90.35 -128.73 44.41
N GLY A 246 -89.97 -127.54 43.94
CA GLY A 246 -90.83 -126.34 43.91
C GLY A 246 -90.91 -125.59 45.24
N GLN A 247 -90.16 -126.00 46.27
CA GLN A 247 -90.09 -125.27 47.53
C GLN A 247 -89.15 -124.08 47.38
N SER A 248 -89.69 -122.87 47.57
CA SER A 248 -88.92 -121.63 47.50
C SER A 248 -88.48 -121.19 48.89
N THR A 249 -87.17 -120.99 49.07
CA THR A 249 -86.60 -120.40 50.28
C THR A 249 -85.97 -119.06 49.90
N GLY A 250 -86.47 -117.98 50.51
CA GLY A 250 -85.92 -116.65 50.29
C GLY A 250 -84.66 -116.44 51.13
N VAL A 251 -83.58 -115.99 50.49
CA VAL A 251 -82.40 -115.47 51.19
C VAL A 251 -82.46 -113.95 51.12
N PHE A 252 -82.60 -113.32 52.29
CA PHE A 252 -82.54 -111.87 52.41
C PHE A 252 -81.08 -111.46 52.65
N ILE A 253 -80.51 -110.69 51.72
CA ILE A 253 -79.16 -110.13 51.90
C ILE A 253 -79.27 -108.98 52.89
N ARG A 254 -79.05 -109.29 54.18
CA ARG A 254 -78.89 -108.29 55.23
C ARG A 254 -77.40 -108.02 55.40
N THR A 255 -77.00 -106.76 55.26
CA THR A 255 -75.59 -106.39 55.38
C THR A 255 -75.15 -106.41 56.84
N THR A 256 -73.98 -106.99 57.07
CA THR A 256 -72.98 -106.45 58.00
C THR A 256 -71.85 -105.98 57.10
N GLU A 257 -71.31 -104.78 57.34
CA GLU A 257 -70.54 -103.94 56.40
C GLU A 257 -69.33 -104.59 55.68
N ASP A 258 -69.00 -105.85 55.95
CA ASP A 258 -67.79 -106.55 55.49
C ASP A 258 -68.02 -107.89 54.75
N ALA A 259 -69.22 -108.14 54.19
CA ALA A 259 -69.49 -109.39 53.46
C ALA A 259 -69.51 -109.18 51.93
N VAL A 260 -68.59 -109.82 51.21
CA VAL A 260 -68.63 -109.94 49.74
C VAL A 260 -69.42 -111.19 49.36
N ILE A 261 -70.46 -111.01 48.54
CA ILE A 261 -71.27 -112.10 48.00
C ILE A 261 -70.84 -112.31 46.54
N TRP A 262 -70.32 -113.50 46.23
CA TRP A 262 -70.06 -113.92 44.85
C TRP A 262 -71.13 -114.93 44.42
N VAL A 263 -71.77 -114.64 43.28
CA VAL A 263 -72.64 -115.59 42.57
C VAL A 263 -71.86 -116.06 41.35
N SER A 264 -71.55 -117.36 41.30
CA SER A 264 -70.96 -117.94 40.09
C SER A 264 -72.06 -118.18 39.06
N ASP A 265 -71.92 -117.55 37.91
CA ASP A 265 -72.75 -117.72 36.72
C ASP A 265 -72.66 -119.13 36.11
N VAL A 266 -71.54 -119.83 36.33
CA VAL A 266 -71.30 -121.19 35.80
C VAL A 266 -71.98 -122.28 36.63
N THR A 267 -72.00 -122.14 37.96
CA THR A 267 -72.50 -123.20 38.87
C THR A 267 -73.85 -122.86 39.53
N ASN A 268 -74.34 -121.62 39.41
CA ASN A 268 -75.52 -121.12 40.13
C ASN A 268 -75.47 -121.38 41.65
N THR A 269 -74.26 -121.40 42.22
CA THR A 269 -74.06 -121.52 43.67
C THR A 269 -73.74 -120.15 44.27
N LEU A 270 -74.50 -119.77 45.29
CA LEU A 270 -74.24 -118.61 46.14
C LEU A 270 -73.18 -118.99 47.17
N THR A 271 -71.99 -118.40 47.08
CA THR A 271 -70.94 -118.60 48.08
C THR A 271 -70.78 -117.31 48.88
N VAL A 272 -71.11 -117.38 50.17
CA VAL A 272 -70.90 -116.27 51.10
C VAL A 272 -69.71 -116.63 52.00
N SER A 273 -68.57 -115.97 51.80
CA SER A 273 -67.40 -116.14 52.65
C SER A 273 -67.34 -115.02 53.67
N ASN A 274 -67.51 -115.35 54.96
CA ASN A 274 -67.05 -114.51 56.06
C ASN A 274 -66.20 -115.36 57.01
N PHE A 275 -65.09 -114.80 57.50
CA PHE A 275 -64.10 -115.40 58.39
C PHE A 275 -64.61 -115.77 59.79
N LYS A 276 -65.93 -115.67 60.04
CA LYS A 276 -66.58 -116.16 61.27
C LYS A 276 -67.87 -116.88 60.90
N GLY A 277 -67.91 -118.18 61.24
CA GLY A 277 -68.89 -119.18 60.82
C GLY A 277 -70.32 -118.69 60.65
N LEU A 278 -70.87 -118.95 59.47
CA LEU A 278 -72.26 -118.71 59.14
C LEU A 278 -73.08 -119.95 59.55
N THR A 279 -73.90 -119.82 60.59
CA THR A 279 -74.88 -120.84 60.98
C THR A 279 -76.13 -120.61 60.14
N ILE A 280 -76.39 -121.49 59.16
CA ILE A 280 -77.65 -121.53 58.43
C ILE A 280 -78.63 -122.33 59.28
N SER A 281 -79.50 -121.65 60.02
CA SER A 281 -80.62 -122.27 60.73
C SER A 281 -81.92 -122.13 59.92
N LYS A 282 -82.57 -123.27 59.67
CA LYS A 282 -83.94 -123.33 59.16
C LYS A 282 -84.89 -123.06 60.33
N LEU A 283 -85.57 -121.92 60.33
CA LEU A 283 -86.71 -121.70 61.23
C LEU A 283 -87.90 -122.50 60.70
N ASN A 284 -88.45 -123.39 61.53
CA ASN A 284 -89.84 -123.82 61.42
C ASN A 284 -90.73 -122.78 62.08
#